data_AF-A0A970RGY2-F1
#
_entry.id   AF-A0A970RGY2-F1
#
_cell.length_a   1.000
_cell.length_b   1.000
_cell.length_c   1.000
_cell.angle_alpha   90.00
_cell.angle_beta   90.00
_cell.angle_gamma   90.00
#
_symmetry.space_group_name_H-M   'P 1'
#
loop_
_entity.id
_entity.type
_entity.pdbx_description
1 polymer ?
#
loop_
_entity_poly.entity_id
_entity_poly.type
_entity_poly.pdbx_seq_one_letter_code
_entity_poly.pdbx_strand_id
1 'polypeptide(L)'
;MSFSFISNETISEDFFPSGKLPLRKDLPDTFTWNLYAIFPDDSSWEESFKQLGEELKHLGTFSGRLFESPETLLEFLRTEEKTSEKMGKVYAFAVMKSHEDTSDAPYQAMSERAGSLYAAFGASLSFFRPEVL
;
A
#
# COMPACT_ATOMS: atom_id res chain seq x y z
N MET A 1 39.99 -25.65 8.94
CA MET A 1 39.12 -24.85 8.05
C MET A 1 38.73 -23.61 8.82
N SER A 2 39.43 -22.50 8.55
CA SER A 2 39.20 -21.21 9.21
C SER A 2 38.08 -20.48 8.47
N PHE A 3 36.94 -20.30 9.12
CA PHE A 3 35.89 -19.43 8.61
C PHE A 3 36.31 -17.97 8.85
N SER A 4 36.67 -17.26 7.78
CA SER A 4 36.87 -15.82 7.83
C SER A 4 35.50 -15.15 8.04
N PHE A 5 35.32 -14.57 9.23
CA PHE A 5 34.25 -13.61 9.49
C PHE A 5 34.40 -12.44 8.51
N ILE A 6 33.31 -12.08 7.85
CA ILE A 6 33.20 -10.82 7.10
C ILE A 6 33.54 -9.71 8.08
N SER A 7 34.63 -8.99 7.79
CA SER A 7 35.07 -7.85 8.56
C SER A 7 33.93 -6.85 8.66
N ASN A 8 33.63 -6.45 9.88
CA ASN A 8 32.73 -5.37 10.20
C ASN A 8 33.29 -4.09 9.56
N GLU A 9 32.91 -3.80 8.31
CA GLU A 9 33.17 -2.51 7.68
C GLU A 9 32.53 -1.46 8.58
N THR A 10 33.43 -0.75 9.24
CA THR A 10 33.14 0.24 10.25
C THR A 10 32.36 1.34 9.57
N ILE A 11 31.14 1.61 10.02
CA ILE A 11 30.47 2.89 9.74
C ILE A 11 31.48 3.95 10.20
N SER A 12 32.15 4.58 9.24
CA SER A 12 33.22 5.54 9.50
C SER A 12 32.69 6.66 10.38
N GLU A 13 33.44 7.04 11.42
CA GLU A 13 33.13 8.17 12.32
C GLU A 13 32.86 9.49 11.56
N ASP A 14 33.28 9.58 10.30
CA ASP A 14 33.03 10.70 9.39
C ASP A 14 31.56 10.88 8.95
N PHE A 15 30.69 9.88 9.15
CA PHE A 15 29.29 9.97 8.70
C PHE A 15 28.38 10.72 9.69
N PHE A 16 28.74 10.75 10.98
CA PHE A 16 27.97 11.44 12.01
C PHE A 16 28.87 12.37 12.85
N PRO A 17 29.22 13.57 12.34
CA PRO A 17 30.26 14.43 12.92
C PRO A 17 29.93 15.05 14.31
N SER A 18 28.91 14.56 15.01
CA SER A 18 28.52 15.07 16.35
C SER A 18 28.01 14.02 17.34
N GLY A 19 28.11 12.71 17.05
CA GLY A 19 27.56 11.66 17.93
C GLY A 19 26.03 11.71 18.12
N LYS A 20 25.34 12.56 17.35
CA LYS A 20 23.89 12.72 17.36
C LYS A 20 23.30 11.96 16.17
N LEU A 21 22.40 11.03 16.44
CA LEU A 21 21.64 10.33 15.40
C LEU A 21 20.81 11.35 14.62
N PRO A 22 20.92 11.42 13.28
CA PRO A 22 20.10 12.33 12.48
C PRO A 22 18.64 11.93 12.54
N LEU A 23 17.74 12.91 12.37
CA LEU A 23 16.31 12.61 12.20
C LEU A 23 16.09 11.98 10.83
N ARG A 24 15.04 11.16 10.71
CA ARG A 24 14.74 10.47 9.44
C ARG A 24 14.64 11.44 8.25
N LYS A 25 14.06 12.62 8.48
CA LYS A 25 13.92 13.71 7.51
C LYS A 25 15.25 14.35 7.04
N ASP A 26 16.33 14.15 7.77
CA ASP A 26 17.65 14.75 7.48
C ASP A 26 18.54 13.80 6.66
N LEU A 27 18.06 12.57 6.36
CA LEU A 27 18.76 11.59 5.53
C LEU A 27 18.49 11.85 4.04
N PRO A 28 19.48 11.64 3.15
CA PRO A 28 19.25 11.69 1.72
C PRO A 28 18.19 10.66 1.27
N ASP A 29 17.36 11.05 0.30
CA ASP A 29 16.30 10.21 -0.29
C ASP A 29 16.83 8.90 -0.90
N THR A 30 18.13 8.78 -1.16
CA THR A 30 18.76 7.52 -1.61
C THR A 30 18.71 6.41 -0.55
N PHE A 31 18.45 6.74 0.71
CA PHE A 31 18.31 5.80 1.83
C PHE A 31 16.85 5.52 2.21
N THR A 32 15.89 6.02 1.42
CA THR A 32 14.45 5.75 1.58
C THR A 32 13.92 4.90 0.41
N TRP A 33 12.77 4.26 0.61
CA TRP A 33 12.11 3.55 -0.48
C TRP A 33 11.67 4.58 -1.52
N ASN A 34 11.87 4.30 -2.81
CA ASN A 34 11.39 5.19 -3.87
C ASN A 34 9.87 5.02 -4.08
N LEU A 35 9.08 5.53 -3.12
CA LEU A 35 7.62 5.46 -3.13
C LEU A 35 6.99 6.40 -4.17
N TYR A 36 7.77 7.36 -4.69
CA TYR A 36 7.39 8.22 -5.82
C TYR A 36 7.14 7.44 -7.12
N ALA A 37 7.68 6.22 -7.23
CA ALA A 37 7.37 5.32 -8.33
C ALA A 37 5.93 4.76 -8.28
N ILE A 38 5.28 4.79 -7.11
CA ILE A 38 3.89 4.34 -6.91
C ILE A 38 2.94 5.54 -7.01
N PHE A 39 3.21 6.59 -6.22
CA PHE A 39 2.48 7.87 -6.28
C PHE A 39 3.47 9.03 -6.25
N PRO A 40 3.42 9.96 -7.23
CA PRO A 40 4.33 11.10 -7.28
C PRO A 40 4.23 12.05 -6.07
N ASP A 41 3.07 12.06 -5.40
CA ASP A 41 2.77 12.91 -4.27
C ASP A 41 1.56 12.38 -3.49
N ASP A 42 1.37 12.91 -2.27
CA ASP A 42 0.27 12.51 -1.37
C ASP A 42 -1.12 12.86 -1.93
N SER A 43 -1.24 13.85 -2.82
CA SER A 43 -2.52 14.20 -3.48
C SER A 43 -2.89 13.16 -4.53
N SER A 44 -1.91 12.64 -5.29
CA SER A 44 -2.11 11.52 -6.21
C SER A 44 -2.61 10.25 -5.48
N TRP A 45 -2.10 10.01 -4.26
CA TRP A 45 -2.61 8.95 -3.39
C TRP A 45 -4.04 9.23 -2.95
N GLU A 46 -4.35 10.45 -2.51
CA GLU A 46 -5.68 10.84 -2.02
C GLU A 46 -6.75 10.75 -3.11
N GLU A 47 -6.42 11.08 -4.36
CA GLU A 47 -7.31 10.89 -5.50
C GLU A 47 -7.61 9.40 -5.71
N SER A 48 -6.58 8.56 -5.72
CA SER A 48 -6.72 7.11 -5.89
C SER A 48 -7.53 6.48 -4.76
N PHE A 49 -7.32 6.93 -3.52
CA PHE A 49 -8.09 6.53 -2.35
C PHE A 49 -9.59 6.82 -2.53
N LYS A 50 -9.94 8.02 -3.01
CA LYS A 50 -11.33 8.41 -3.27
C LYS A 50 -11.97 7.60 -4.40
N GLN A 51 -11.23 7.43 -5.51
CA GLN A 51 -11.70 6.63 -6.66
C GLN A 51 -12.00 5.20 -6.23
N LEU A 52 -11.11 4.56 -5.47
CA LEU A 52 -11.33 3.23 -4.92
C LEU A 52 -12.62 3.16 -4.11
N GLY A 53 -12.92 4.14 -3.27
CA GLY A 53 -14.15 4.18 -2.49
C GLY A 53 -15.43 4.07 -3.34
N GLU A 54 -15.44 4.65 -4.55
CA GLU A 54 -16.56 4.51 -5.49
C GLU A 54 -16.52 3.17 -6.24
N GLU A 55 -15.33 2.69 -6.63
CA GLU A 55 -15.15 1.38 -7.27
C GLU A 55 -15.63 0.23 -6.36
N LEU A 56 -15.39 0.33 -5.05
CA LEU A 56 -15.89 -0.65 -4.06
C LEU A 56 -17.41 -0.73 -4.02
N LYS A 57 -18.10 0.42 -4.13
CA LYS A 57 -19.57 0.44 -4.19
C LYS A 57 -20.05 -0.26 -5.46
N HIS A 58 -19.39 -0.02 -6.58
CA HIS A 58 -19.71 -0.66 -7.85
C HIS A 58 -19.48 -2.18 -7.79
N LEU A 59 -18.37 -2.66 -7.21
CA LEU A 59 -18.13 -4.09 -6.99
C LEU A 59 -19.24 -4.78 -6.19
N GLY A 60 -19.75 -4.10 -5.17
CA GLY A 60 -20.89 -4.60 -4.38
C GLY A 60 -22.17 -4.83 -5.20
N THR A 61 -22.34 -4.16 -6.34
CA THR A 61 -23.55 -4.29 -7.18
C THR A 61 -23.62 -5.60 -7.97
N PHE A 62 -22.54 -6.37 -8.02
CA PHE A 62 -22.51 -7.69 -8.67
C PHE A 62 -23.04 -8.82 -7.78
N SER A 63 -23.26 -8.56 -6.49
CA SER A 63 -23.79 -9.55 -5.55
C SER A 63 -25.13 -10.10 -6.02
N GLY A 64 -25.26 -11.43 -6.09
CA GLY A 64 -26.43 -12.15 -6.55
C GLY A 64 -26.63 -12.15 -8.07
N ARG A 65 -25.69 -11.56 -8.84
CA ARG A 65 -25.82 -11.35 -10.29
C ARG A 65 -24.70 -12.00 -11.11
N LEU A 66 -23.69 -12.59 -10.48
CA LEU A 66 -22.50 -13.11 -11.15
C LEU A 66 -22.80 -14.12 -12.26
N PHE A 67 -23.88 -14.89 -12.11
CA PHE A 67 -24.28 -15.95 -13.06
C PHE A 67 -25.47 -15.58 -13.94
N GLU A 68 -25.87 -14.30 -13.98
CA GLU A 68 -26.88 -13.83 -14.94
C GLU A 68 -26.44 -14.07 -16.39
N SER A 69 -25.13 -13.91 -16.67
CA SER A 69 -24.54 -14.15 -17.98
C SER A 69 -23.00 -14.28 -17.90
N PRO A 70 -22.34 -14.93 -18.87
CA PRO A 70 -20.87 -14.91 -18.99
C PRO A 70 -20.29 -13.49 -19.07
N GLU A 71 -21.02 -12.55 -19.67
CA GLU A 71 -20.65 -11.15 -19.80
C GLU A 71 -20.59 -10.46 -18.42
N THR A 72 -21.59 -10.70 -17.56
CA THR A 72 -21.62 -10.18 -16.19
C THR A 72 -20.43 -10.67 -15.36
N LEU A 73 -20.09 -11.96 -15.47
CA LEU A 73 -18.93 -12.53 -14.79
C LEU A 73 -17.62 -11.92 -15.28
N LEU A 74 -17.47 -11.76 -16.59
CA LEU A 74 -16.28 -11.14 -17.19
C LEU A 74 -16.12 -9.68 -16.75
N GLU A 75 -17.21 -8.93 -16.70
CA GLU A 75 -17.22 -7.55 -16.22
C GLU A 75 -16.78 -7.47 -14.75
N PHE A 76 -17.33 -8.34 -13.90
CA PHE A 76 -16.93 -8.45 -12.50
C PHE A 76 -15.43 -8.73 -12.35
N LEU A 77 -14.92 -9.78 -13.01
CA LEU A 77 -13.51 -10.19 -12.88
C LEU A 77 -12.55 -9.08 -13.32
N ARG A 78 -12.86 -8.39 -14.42
CA ARG A 78 -12.04 -7.25 -14.89
C ARG A 78 -12.08 -6.07 -13.93
N THR A 79 -13.22 -5.85 -13.30
CA THR A 79 -13.39 -4.75 -12.35
C THR A 79 -12.66 -5.06 -11.05
N GLU A 80 -12.77 -6.30 -10.55
CA GLU A 80 -12.08 -6.80 -9.37
C GLU A 80 -10.56 -6.72 -9.55
N GLU A 81 -10.01 -7.22 -10.66
CA GLU A 81 -8.58 -7.19 -10.95
C GLU A 81 -8.01 -5.77 -10.93
N LYS A 82 -8.67 -4.82 -11.62
CA LYS A 82 -8.26 -3.41 -11.66
C LYS A 82 -8.33 -2.76 -10.28
N THR A 83 -9.38 -3.05 -9.53
CA THR A 83 -9.59 -2.49 -8.18
C THR A 83 -8.56 -3.05 -7.22
N SER A 84 -8.26 -4.35 -7.30
CA SER A 84 -7.27 -5.06 -6.50
C SER A 84 -5.86 -4.49 -6.72
N GLU A 85 -5.46 -4.24 -7.97
CA GLU A 85 -4.17 -3.63 -8.29
C GLU A 85 -4.03 -2.23 -7.66
N LYS A 86 -5.04 -1.37 -7.84
CA LYS A 86 -5.07 -0.03 -7.26
C LYS A 86 -5.06 -0.07 -5.73
N MET A 87 -5.86 -0.96 -5.14
CA MET A 87 -5.94 -1.14 -3.69
C MET A 87 -4.59 -1.57 -3.12
N GLY A 88 -3.90 -2.51 -3.78
CA GLY A 88 -2.55 -2.92 -3.42
C GLY A 88 -1.56 -1.76 -3.39
N LYS A 89 -1.58 -0.90 -4.41
CA LYS A 89 -0.73 0.31 -4.49
C LYS A 89 -1.03 1.31 -3.36
N VAL A 90 -2.31 1.63 -3.14
CA VAL A 90 -2.75 2.57 -2.09
C VAL A 90 -2.38 2.07 -0.70
N TYR A 91 -2.58 0.78 -0.42
CA TYR A 91 -2.22 0.16 0.86
C TYR A 91 -0.71 0.14 1.08
N ALA A 92 0.04 -0.34 0.08
CA ALA A 92 1.49 -0.48 0.18
C ALA A 92 2.17 0.89 0.40
N PHE A 93 1.75 1.93 -0.32
CA PHE A 93 2.28 3.28 -0.13
C PHE A 93 2.08 3.78 1.30
N ALA A 94 0.85 3.71 1.82
CA ALA A 94 0.51 4.24 3.13
C ALA A 94 1.23 3.50 4.28
N VAL A 95 1.31 2.16 4.20
CA VAL A 95 2.01 1.34 5.21
C VAL A 95 3.53 1.53 5.14
N MET A 96 4.11 1.63 3.94
CA MET A 96 5.54 1.88 3.83
C MET A 96 5.90 3.28 4.35
N LYS A 97 5.07 4.29 4.09
CA LYS A 97 5.24 5.64 4.64
C LYS A 97 5.14 5.67 6.17
N SER A 98 4.19 4.94 6.76
CA SER A 98 4.06 4.89 8.22
C SER A 98 5.23 4.17 8.91
N HIS A 99 5.96 3.30 8.20
CA HIS A 99 7.18 2.66 8.69
C HIS A 99 8.45 3.53 8.53
N GLU A 100 8.43 4.58 7.70
CA GLU A 100 9.58 5.49 7.55
C GLU A 100 9.84 6.26 8.85
N ASP A 101 8.78 6.77 9.47
CA ASP A 101 8.78 7.41 10.79
C ASP A 101 7.49 7.09 11.53
N THR A 102 7.57 6.24 12.55
CA THR A 102 6.40 5.84 13.34
C THR A 102 5.87 6.95 14.25
N SER A 103 6.59 8.06 14.39
CA SER A 103 6.14 9.24 15.13
C SER A 103 5.40 10.28 14.26
N ASP A 104 5.37 10.09 12.94
CA ASP A 104 4.67 10.98 12.00
C ASP A 104 3.16 10.69 11.95
N ALA A 105 2.39 11.44 12.74
CA ALA A 105 0.95 11.26 12.89
C ALA A 105 0.15 11.33 11.56
N PRO A 106 0.41 12.27 10.63
CA PRO A 106 -0.17 12.24 9.29
C PRO A 106 -0.05 10.90 8.55
N TYR A 107 1.13 10.29 8.53
CA TYR A 107 1.33 9.01 7.82
C TYR A 107 0.76 7.81 8.59
N GLN A 108 0.69 7.87 9.93
CA GLN A 108 -0.10 6.89 10.70
C GLN A 108 -1.58 6.93 10.32
N ALA A 109 -2.17 8.14 10.28
CA ALA A 109 -3.57 8.30 9.88
C ALA A 109 -3.82 7.85 8.43
N MET A 110 -2.88 8.09 7.52
CA MET A 110 -2.95 7.60 6.15
C MET A 110 -2.99 6.05 6.10
N SER A 111 -2.13 5.39 6.89
CA SER A 111 -2.09 3.93 7.01
C SER A 111 -3.38 3.35 7.59
N GLU A 112 -3.96 3.98 8.62
CA GLU A 112 -5.25 3.56 9.21
C GLU A 112 -6.40 3.68 8.20
N ARG A 113 -6.44 4.78 7.44
CA ARG A 113 -7.42 4.99 6.36
C ARG A 113 -7.28 3.92 5.28
N ALA A 114 -6.06 3.62 4.85
CA ALA A 114 -5.78 2.57 3.88
C ALA A 114 -6.23 1.19 4.38
N GLY A 115 -5.97 0.87 5.66
CA GLY A 115 -6.42 -0.38 6.28
C GLY A 115 -7.95 -0.49 6.34
N SER A 116 -8.64 0.60 6.65
CA SER A 116 -10.11 0.65 6.65
C SER A 116 -10.69 0.42 5.25
N LEU A 117 -10.08 1.02 4.23
CA LEU A 117 -10.49 0.82 2.83
C LEU A 117 -10.23 -0.62 2.37
N TYR A 118 -9.11 -1.21 2.77
CA TYR A 118 -8.79 -2.62 2.48
C TYR A 118 -9.81 -3.58 3.11
N ALA A 119 -10.25 -3.31 4.34
CA ALA A 119 -11.31 -4.08 4.98
C ALA A 119 -12.65 -3.94 4.23
N ALA A 120 -12.99 -2.72 3.77
CA ALA A 120 -14.18 -2.49 2.95
C ALA A 120 -14.10 -3.22 1.60
N PHE A 121 -12.91 -3.29 0.98
CA PHE A 121 -12.69 -4.06 -0.23
C PHE A 121 -12.97 -5.55 -0.01
N GLY A 122 -12.42 -6.15 1.04
CA GLY A 122 -12.70 -7.54 1.41
C GLY A 122 -14.19 -7.80 1.66
N ALA A 123 -14.89 -6.87 2.31
CA ALA A 123 -16.33 -6.96 2.50
C ALA A 123 -17.11 -6.91 1.17
N SER A 124 -16.70 -6.04 0.24
CA SER A 124 -17.32 -5.93 -1.09
C SER A 124 -17.18 -7.20 -1.93
N LEU A 125 -16.17 -8.04 -1.67
CA LEU A 125 -15.94 -9.30 -2.39
C LEU A 125 -16.45 -10.54 -1.64
N SER A 126 -17.03 -10.38 -0.45
CA SER A 126 -17.42 -11.50 0.43
C SER A 126 -18.44 -12.46 -0.19
N PHE A 127 -19.24 -11.99 -1.16
CA PHE A 127 -20.23 -12.81 -1.87
C PHE A 127 -19.61 -13.69 -2.98
N PHE A 128 -18.44 -13.35 -3.50
CA PHE A 128 -17.88 -14.03 -4.67
C PHE A 128 -17.63 -15.52 -4.42
N ARG A 129 -16.92 -15.85 -3.33
CA ARG A 129 -16.62 -17.24 -2.98
C ARG A 129 -17.86 -18.13 -2.79
N PRO A 130 -18.88 -17.73 -2.00
CA PRO A 130 -20.08 -18.56 -1.84
C PRO A 130 -20.94 -18.65 -3.10
N GLU A 131 -20.92 -17.66 -3.99
CA GLU A 131 -21.68 -17.75 -5.25
C GLU A 131 -21.02 -18.70 -6.26
N VAL A 132 -19.69 -18.85 -6.22
CA VAL A 132 -18.93 -19.72 -7.15
C VAL A 132 -18.94 -21.20 -6.76
N LEU A 133 -19.16 -21.52 -5.47
CA LEU A 133 -19.18 -22.89 -4.94
C LEU A 133 -20.54 -23.56 -5.11
#